data_AF-A0A942ND03-F1
#
_entry.id   AF-A0A942ND03-F1
#
_cell.length_a   1.000
_cell.length_b   1.000
_cell.length_c   1.000
_cell.angle_alpha   90.00
_cell.angle_beta   90.00
_cell.angle_gamma   90.00
#
_symmetry.space_group_name_H-M   'P 1'
#
loop_
_entity.id
_entity.type
_entity.pdbx_description
1 polymer ?
#
loop_
_entity_poly.entity_id
_entity_poly.type
_entity_poly.pdbx_seq_one_letter_code
_entity_poly.pdbx_strand_id
1 'polypeptide(L)' 'MTTSIEISESVRHYYGQVLQSSNDLKTSACCSIDAMPGYLKALLAGLHPEVLERFYGCGSPLPPALEGKTV' A
#
# COMPACT_ATOMS: atom_id res chain seq x y z
N MET A 1 7.27 -26.99 10.08
CA MET A 1 8.07 -25.77 9.88
C MET A 1 7.81 -25.32 8.46
N THR A 2 7.13 -24.20 8.27
CA THR A 2 6.90 -23.64 6.94
C THR A 2 8.22 -23.04 6.43
N THR A 3 8.61 -23.38 5.22
CA THR A 3 9.85 -22.89 4.61
C THR A 3 9.66 -21.46 4.10
N SER A 4 10.74 -20.70 4.00
CA SER A 4 10.68 -19.29 3.52
C SER A 4 10.08 -19.15 2.11
N ILE A 5 10.16 -20.20 1.28
CA ILE A 5 9.59 -20.22 -0.08
C ILE A 5 8.06 -20.29 -0.02
N GLU A 6 7.52 -21.20 0.79
CA GLU A 6 6.06 -21.36 0.97
C GLU A 6 5.41 -20.07 1.53
N ILE A 7 6.11 -19.36 2.42
CA ILE A 7 5.65 -18.07 2.95
C ILE A 7 5.57 -17.02 1.83
N SER A 8 6.62 -16.90 1.01
CA SER A 8 6.66 -15.93 -0.09
C SER A 8 5.55 -16.20 -1.12
N GLU A 9 5.33 -17.46 -1.48
CA GLU A 9 4.26 -17.85 -2.40
C GLU A 9 2.86 -17.55 -1.83
N SER A 10 2.65 -17.83 -0.55
CA SER A 10 1.40 -17.51 0.15
C SER A 10 1.13 -16.00 0.17
N VAL A 11 2.14 -15.19 0.50
CA VAL A 11 2.04 -13.72 0.51
C VAL A 11 1.72 -13.20 -0.90
N ARG A 12 2.44 -13.69 -1.92
CA ARG A 12 2.19 -13.30 -3.32
C ARG A 12 0.77 -13.66 -3.76
N HIS A 13 0.30 -14.86 -3.43
CA HIS A 13 -1.07 -15.29 -3.76
C HIS A 13 -2.10 -14.40 -3.07
N TYR A 14 -1.90 -14.10 -1.79
CA TYR A 14 -2.83 -13.28 -1.01
C TYR A 14 -2.95 -11.85 -1.56
N TYR A 15 -1.84 -11.13 -1.72
CA TYR A 15 -1.88 -9.74 -2.23
C TYR A 15 -2.08 -9.64 -3.74
N GLY A 16 -1.74 -10.68 -4.51
CA GLY A 16 -1.82 -10.68 -5.96
C GLY A 16 -3.16 -11.16 -6.53
N GLN A 17 -3.82 -12.12 -5.86
CA GLN A 17 -5.03 -12.78 -6.37
C GLN A 17 -6.20 -12.75 -5.40
N VAL A 18 -5.97 -12.88 -4.09
CA VAL A 18 -7.06 -12.92 -3.12
C VAL A 18 -7.61 -11.51 -2.84
N LEU A 19 -6.75 -10.53 -2.56
CA LEU A 19 -7.16 -9.15 -2.36
C LEU A 19 -7.41 -8.46 -3.71
N GLN A 20 -8.65 -8.06 -3.93
CA GLN A 20 -9.07 -7.27 -5.11
C GLN A 20 -9.12 -5.78 -4.77
N SER A 21 -9.46 -5.44 -3.52
CA SER A 21 -9.50 -4.07 -3.03
C SER A 21 -9.13 -3.99 -1.55
N SER A 22 -8.91 -2.77 -1.05
CA SER A 22 -8.68 -2.51 0.36
C SER A 22 -9.86 -2.90 1.26
N ASN A 23 -11.07 -3.07 0.70
CA ASN A 23 -12.24 -3.55 1.44
C ASN A 23 -12.17 -5.05 1.77
N ASP A 24 -11.31 -5.81 1.08
CA ASP A 24 -11.14 -7.26 1.32
C ASP A 24 -10.19 -7.54 2.50
N LEU A 25 -9.56 -6.49 3.06
CA LEU A 25 -8.70 -6.60 4.22
C LEU A 25 -9.50 -7.10 5.42
N LYS A 26 -9.04 -8.22 6.00
CA LYS A 26 -9.69 -8.84 7.16
C LYS A 26 -9.52 -8.03 8.44
N THR A 27 -8.59 -7.09 8.48
CA THR A 27 -8.27 -6.26 9.64
C THR A 27 -7.92 -4.85 9.20
N SER A 28 -8.11 -3.87 10.09
CA SER A 28 -7.71 -2.47 9.89
C SER A 28 -6.24 -2.20 10.27
N ALA A 29 -5.42 -3.25 10.41
CA ALA A 29 -4.04 -3.14 10.92
C ALA A 29 -3.11 -2.30 10.02
N CYS A 30 -3.52 -2.06 8.78
CA CYS A 30 -2.81 -1.23 7.82
C CYS A 30 -3.76 -0.13 7.29
N CYS A 31 -4.57 0.50 8.14
CA CYS A 31 -5.32 1.68 7.74
C CYS A 31 -4.80 2.87 8.54
N SER A 32 -4.08 3.79 7.87
CA SER A 32 -3.63 5.03 8.50
C SER A 32 -4.83 5.77 9.07
N ILE A 33 -4.74 6.06 10.36
CA ILE A 33 -5.69 6.94 11.06
C ILE A 33 -5.52 8.37 10.55
N ASP A 34 -4.30 8.71 10.12
CA ASP A 34 -3.94 10.04 9.63
C ASP A 34 -4.26 10.22 8.15
N ALA A 35 -4.77 11.41 7.82
CA ALA A 35 -5.04 11.80 6.45
C ALA A 35 -3.74 11.99 5.64
N MET A 36 -3.78 11.63 4.35
CA MET A 36 -2.64 11.86 3.46
C MET A 36 -2.30 13.37 3.39
N PRO A 37 -1.01 13.76 3.47
CA PRO A 37 -0.60 15.15 3.42
C PRO A 37 -1.11 15.89 2.17
N GLY A 38 -1.47 17.17 2.35
CA GLY A 38 -2.09 17.97 1.28
C GLY A 38 -1.26 18.05 -0.01
N TYR A 39 0.07 18.11 0.11
CA TYR A 39 0.98 18.16 -1.05
C TYR A 39 0.97 16.89 -1.90
N LEU A 40 0.55 15.74 -1.34
CA LEU A 40 0.41 14.49 -2.08
C LEU A 40 -0.98 14.32 -2.69
N LYS A 41 -2.02 14.94 -2.11
CA LYS A 41 -3.41 14.78 -2.59
C LYS A 41 -3.57 15.16 -4.06
N ALA A 42 -2.90 16.22 -4.52
CA ALA A 42 -2.95 16.63 -5.93
C ALA A 42 -2.30 15.59 -6.86
N LEU A 43 -1.29 14.87 -6.38
CA LEU A 43 -0.60 13.84 -7.16
C LEU A 43 -1.41 12.56 -7.26
N LEU A 44 -2.24 12.25 -6.25
CA LEU A 44 -3.12 11.07 -6.28
C LEU A 44 -4.09 11.08 -7.46
N ALA A 45 -4.52 12.25 -7.92
CA ALA A 45 -5.42 12.39 -9.06
C ALA A 45 -4.80 11.86 -10.38
N GLY A 46 -3.47 11.76 -10.45
CA GLY A 46 -2.77 11.20 -11.60
C GLY A 46 -2.53 9.69 -11.53
N LEU A 47 -2.85 9.03 -10.41
CA LEU A 47 -2.65 7.59 -10.24
C LEU A 47 -3.80 6.80 -10.88
N HIS A 48 -3.46 5.61 -11.40
CA HIS A 48 -4.46 4.69 -11.94
C HIS A 48 -5.42 4.23 -10.82
N PRO A 49 -6.74 4.10 -11.07
CA PRO A 49 -7.71 3.69 -10.06
C PRO A 49 -7.33 2.41 -9.31
N GLU A 50 -6.78 1.42 -10.02
CA GLU A 50 -6.33 0.16 -9.40
C GLU A 50 -5.27 0.40 -8.29
N VAL A 51 -4.35 1.36 -8.49
CA VAL A 51 -3.31 1.67 -7.49
C VAL A 51 -3.93 2.29 -6.24
N LEU A 52 -4.96 3.12 -6.42
CA LEU A 52 -5.70 3.73 -5.32
C LEU A 52 -6.55 2.69 -4.57
N GLU A 53 -7.21 1.79 -5.29
CA GLU A 53 -8.06 0.73 -4.71
C GLU A 53 -7.26 -0.31 -3.91
N ARG A 54 -6.01 -0.54 -4.32
CA ARG A 54 -5.06 -1.47 -3.69
C ARG A 54 -4.08 -0.78 -2.74
N PHE A 55 -4.39 0.42 -2.27
CA PHE A 55 -3.62 1.09 -1.22
C PHE A 55 -4.01 0.59 0.18
N TYR A 56 -3.24 -0.38 0.68
CA TYR A 56 -3.48 -1.02 1.99
C TYR A 56 -2.82 -0.26 3.17
N GLY A 57 -2.71 1.07 3.10
CA GLY A 57 -2.79 2.01 4.24
C GLY A 57 -1.78 2.04 5.40
N CYS A 58 -0.46 2.00 5.20
CA CYS A 58 0.50 2.40 6.26
C CYS A 58 0.88 3.90 6.26
N GLY A 59 0.15 4.72 5.49
CA GLY A 59 0.43 6.14 5.31
C GLY A 59 1.33 6.41 4.11
N SER A 60 1.87 7.63 4.02
CA SER A 60 2.84 7.97 2.98
C SER A 60 4.21 7.38 3.33
N PRO A 61 4.81 6.52 2.49
CA PRO A 61 6.18 6.05 2.68
C PRO A 61 7.22 7.12 2.32
N LEU A 62 6.79 8.29 1.84
CA LEU A 62 7.66 9.35 1.33
C LEU A 62 8.09 10.28 2.47
N PRO A 63 9.38 10.30 2.85
CA PRO A 63 9.86 11.25 3.85
C PRO A 63 9.78 12.71 3.34
N PRO A 64 9.70 13.71 4.24
CA PRO A 64 9.52 15.11 3.86
C PRO A 64 10.73 15.77 3.18
N ALA A 65 11.93 15.19 3.26
CA ALA A 65 13.18 15.79 2.77
C ALA A 65 13.75 15.06 1.53
N LEU A 66 12.89 14.76 0.55
CA LEU A 66 13.26 14.02 -0.67
C LEU A 66 13.75 14.90 -1.83
N GLU A 67 13.65 16.22 -1.74
CA GLU A 67 14.06 17.11 -2.83
C GLU A 67 15.55 16.91 -3.17
N GLY A 68 15.83 16.62 -4.45
CA GLY A 68 17.18 16.34 -4.94
C GLY A 68 17.82 15.03 -4.42
N LYS A 69 17.03 14.12 -3.83
CA LYS A 69 17.49 12.80 -3.38
C LYS A 69 17.09 11.69 -4.35
N THR A 70 17.83 10.59 -4.33
CA THR A 70 17.46 9.33 -4.98
C THR A 70 16.69 8.46 -3.98
N VAL A 71 15.58 7.88 -4.42
CA VAL A 71 14.67 7.00 -3.65
C VAL A 71 14.47 5.68 -4.35
#